data_AF-A0A371MSP4-F1
#
_entry.id   AF-A0A371MSP4-F1
#
_cell.length_a   1.000
_cell.length_b   1.000
_cell.length_c   1.000
_cell.angle_alpha   90.00
_cell.angle_beta   90.00
_cell.angle_gamma   90.00
#
_symmetry.space_group_name_H-M   'P 1'
#
loop_
_entity.id
_entity.type
_entity.pdbx_description
1 polymer ?
#
loop_
_entity_poly.entity_id
_entity_poly.type
_entity_poly.pdbx_seq_one_letter_code
_entity_poly.pdbx_strand_id
1 'polypeptide(L)'
;MDSIVDDAIDEAEETGDGNAVDAPTGGEMPRTGTMTDEELQEVLVDLQTDITVVGCGGAGGNTVNRMHEEGIEGATLVAANTDVQHLVEIEADTKILMGEQKTQGRGAGSLPQVGEEAALESQEEIYDSIDGSDMVFVTAGLGGGTGTGSAPV
;
A
#
# COMPACT_ATOMS: atom_id res chain seq x y z
N MET A 1 26.72 -63.42 7.14
CA MET A 1 25.82 -62.46 7.80
C MET A 1 25.95 -61.21 6.94
N ASP A 2 25.54 -61.35 5.68
CA ASP A 2 25.98 -60.53 4.53
C ASP A 2 24.82 -60.53 3.53
N SER A 3 23.69 -59.92 3.89
CA SER A 3 22.51 -59.85 2.99
C SER A 3 21.61 -58.63 3.25
N ILE A 4 22.07 -57.66 4.04
CA ILE A 4 21.38 -56.36 4.25
C ILE A 4 22.17 -55.21 3.63
N VAL A 5 23.46 -55.43 3.34
CA VAL A 5 24.35 -54.39 2.81
C VAL A 5 24.34 -54.39 1.28
N ASP A 6 24.19 -55.55 0.63
CA ASP A 6 24.13 -55.65 -0.84
C ASP A 6 22.77 -55.20 -1.40
N ASP A 7 21.65 -55.49 -0.71
CA ASP A 7 20.31 -55.01 -1.11
C ASP A 7 20.18 -53.48 -1.02
N ALA A 8 21.00 -52.81 -0.21
CA ALA A 8 20.99 -51.35 -0.08
C ALA A 8 21.84 -50.63 -1.15
N ILE A 9 22.70 -51.36 -1.86
CA ILE A 9 23.59 -50.81 -2.89
C ILE A 9 22.93 -50.92 -4.27
N ASP A 10 22.20 -52.00 -4.54
CA ASP A 10 21.49 -52.18 -5.82
C ASP A 10 20.30 -51.20 -5.99
N GLU A 11 19.62 -50.81 -4.90
CA GLU A 11 18.50 -49.86 -4.98
C GLU A 11 18.96 -48.40 -5.23
N ALA A 12 20.26 -48.11 -5.06
CA ALA A 12 20.85 -46.81 -5.35
C ALA A 12 21.36 -46.67 -6.81
N GLU A 13 21.48 -47.78 -7.56
CA GLU A 13 22.06 -47.78 -8.91
C GLU A 13 21.02 -47.89 -10.05
N GLU A 14 19.73 -48.17 -9.78
CA GLU A 14 18.69 -48.35 -10.82
C GLU A 14 17.80 -47.13 -11.14
N THR A 15 18.04 -45.94 -10.60
CA THR A 15 17.31 -44.72 -11.03
C THR A 15 18.21 -43.62 -11.57
N GLY A 16 19.01 -44.00 -12.57
CA GLY A 16 19.52 -43.08 -13.59
C GLY A 16 18.98 -43.46 -14.96
N ASP A 17 17.99 -42.70 -15.48
CA ASP A 17 18.05 -42.02 -16.78
C ASP A 17 16.65 -41.50 -17.25
N GLY A 18 16.57 -40.18 -17.50
CA GLY A 18 15.79 -39.59 -18.59
C GLY A 18 14.31 -39.24 -18.40
N ASN A 19 14.00 -38.01 -17.95
CA ASN A 19 13.34 -37.01 -18.81
C ASN A 19 13.42 -35.59 -18.21
N ALA A 20 13.84 -34.64 -19.05
CA ALA A 20 14.06 -33.23 -18.73
C ALA A 20 12.76 -32.44 -18.61
N VAL A 21 12.61 -31.64 -17.55
CA VAL A 21 11.83 -30.39 -17.55
C VAL A 21 12.26 -29.50 -16.36
N ASP A 22 13.02 -28.46 -16.70
CA ASP A 22 13.14 -27.14 -16.07
C ASP A 22 13.13 -27.05 -14.52
N ALA A 23 14.31 -27.24 -13.94
CA ALA A 23 14.65 -26.50 -12.74
C ALA A 23 14.78 -25.01 -13.12
N PRO A 24 14.28 -24.04 -12.33
CA PRO A 24 14.74 -22.68 -12.49
C PRO A 24 16.22 -22.70 -12.06
N THR A 25 17.10 -22.83 -13.03
CA THR A 25 18.49 -22.40 -12.90
C THR A 25 18.42 -20.93 -12.55
N GLY A 26 18.49 -20.62 -11.26
CA GLY A 26 18.83 -19.28 -10.79
C GLY A 26 20.22 -18.99 -11.35
N GLY A 27 20.24 -18.40 -12.54
CA GLY A 27 21.46 -18.11 -13.26
C GLY A 27 22.38 -17.31 -12.34
N GLU A 28 23.64 -17.74 -12.26
CA GLU A 28 24.70 -16.83 -11.86
C GLU A 28 24.65 -15.67 -12.84
N MET A 29 23.96 -14.59 -12.46
CA MET A 29 24.05 -13.32 -13.14
C MET A 29 25.54 -12.99 -13.23
N PRO A 30 26.14 -12.91 -14.43
CA PRO A 30 27.51 -12.50 -14.52
C PRO A 30 27.56 -11.09 -13.93
N ARG A 31 28.34 -10.90 -12.86
CA ARG A 31 28.53 -9.62 -12.17
C ARG A 31 29.35 -8.65 -13.03
N THR A 32 28.88 -8.39 -14.24
CA THR A 32 29.35 -7.31 -15.09
C THR A 32 28.52 -6.09 -14.70
N GLY A 33 29.16 -4.96 -14.38
CA GLY A 33 28.45 -3.70 -14.12
C GLY A 33 27.85 -3.07 -15.38
N THR A 34 27.70 -3.85 -16.46
CA THR A 34 27.11 -3.42 -17.73
C THR A 34 25.76 -4.08 -17.87
N MET A 35 24.71 -3.26 -17.85
CA MET A 35 23.30 -3.60 -18.05
C MET A 35 22.81 -2.82 -19.27
N THR A 36 21.80 -3.32 -19.95
CA THR A 36 21.11 -2.60 -21.04
C THR A 36 20.27 -1.47 -20.47
N ASP A 37 19.92 -0.48 -21.30
CA ASP A 37 19.05 0.63 -20.88
C ASP A 37 17.67 0.15 -20.39
N GLU A 38 17.18 -0.98 -20.90
CA GLU A 38 15.92 -1.61 -20.50
C GLU A 38 16.03 -2.24 -19.09
N GLU A 39 17.08 -3.03 -18.84
CA GLU A 39 17.37 -3.60 -17.52
C GLU A 39 17.63 -2.50 -16.47
N LEU A 40 18.29 -1.40 -16.85
CA LEU A 40 18.49 -0.26 -15.96
C LEU A 40 17.18 0.46 -15.62
N GLN A 41 16.23 0.52 -16.55
CA GLN A 41 14.90 1.09 -16.29
C GLN A 41 14.09 0.22 -15.34
N GLU A 42 14.12 -1.11 -15.48
CA GLU A 42 13.46 -2.02 -14.53
C GLU A 42 14.01 -1.85 -13.12
N VAL A 43 15.35 -1.81 -12.96
CA VAL A 43 15.98 -1.58 -11.66
C VAL A 43 15.60 -0.20 -11.09
N LEU A 44 15.46 0.84 -11.93
CA LEU A 44 15.02 2.15 -11.48
C LEU A 44 13.57 2.15 -10.97
N VAL A 45 12.68 1.41 -11.64
CA VAL A 45 11.28 1.24 -11.19
C VAL A 45 11.24 0.53 -9.85
N ASP A 46 12.00 -0.55 -9.67
CA ASP A 46 12.09 -1.30 -8.41
C ASP A 46 12.68 -0.48 -7.24
N LEU A 47 13.45 0.57 -7.55
CA LEU A 47 14.03 1.48 -6.55
C LEU A 47 13.14 2.69 -6.24
N GLN A 48 12.08 2.91 -7.02
CA GLN A 48 11.14 3.99 -6.77
C GLN A 48 10.39 3.70 -5.47
N THR A 49 10.29 4.70 -4.59
CA THR A 49 9.54 4.58 -3.34
C THR A 49 8.13 5.11 -3.52
N ASP A 50 7.13 4.27 -3.24
CA ASP A 50 5.74 4.64 -3.34
C ASP A 50 5.28 5.33 -2.04
N ILE A 51 5.01 6.63 -2.13
CA ILE A 51 4.60 7.47 -1.00
C ILE A 51 3.13 7.85 -1.16
N THR A 52 2.37 7.71 -0.08
CA THR A 52 0.98 8.16 -0.02
C THR A 52 0.77 9.13 1.15
N VAL A 53 0.03 10.22 0.91
CA VAL A 53 -0.32 11.20 1.94
C VAL A 53 -1.84 11.19 2.13
N VAL A 54 -2.28 10.84 3.34
CA VAL A 54 -3.69 10.79 3.73
C VAL A 54 -4.05 11.98 4.61
N GLY A 55 -4.90 12.86 4.09
CA GLY A 55 -5.46 14.01 4.79
C GLY A 55 -6.78 13.69 5.47
N CYS A 56 -6.79 13.63 6.79
CA CYS A 56 -7.95 13.30 7.60
C CYS A 56 -8.71 14.54 8.10
N GLY A 57 -10.00 14.60 7.80
CA GLY A 57 -10.91 15.69 8.20
C GLY A 57 -10.63 17.02 7.50
N GLY A 58 -11.19 18.12 8.01
CA GLY A 58 -11.12 19.42 7.33
C GLY A 58 -9.69 19.96 7.17
N ALA A 59 -8.93 20.04 8.27
CA ALA A 59 -7.56 20.54 8.23
C ALA A 59 -6.60 19.62 7.45
N GLY A 60 -6.78 18.30 7.56
CA GLY A 60 -6.02 17.34 6.76
C GLY A 60 -6.33 17.48 5.27
N GLY A 61 -7.61 17.57 4.91
CA GLY A 61 -8.06 17.83 3.54
C GLY A 61 -7.50 19.15 2.97
N ASN A 62 -7.52 20.23 3.74
CA ASN A 62 -6.92 21.50 3.31
C ASN A 62 -5.40 21.40 3.09
N THR A 63 -4.72 20.58 3.88
CA THR A 63 -3.29 20.32 3.71
C THR A 63 -3.05 19.58 2.40
N VAL A 64 -3.82 18.54 2.12
CA VAL A 64 -3.74 17.77 0.86
C VAL A 64 -4.07 18.65 -0.35
N ASN A 65 -5.13 19.46 -0.27
CA ASN A 65 -5.46 20.42 -1.32
C ASN A 65 -4.30 21.36 -1.63
N ARG A 66 -3.63 21.86 -0.58
CA ARG A 66 -2.46 22.72 -0.75
C ARG A 66 -1.28 21.99 -1.40
N MET A 67 -1.07 20.73 -1.06
CA MET A 67 -0.04 19.90 -1.71
C MET A 67 -0.35 19.70 -3.20
N HIS A 68 -1.62 19.53 -3.55
CA HIS A 68 -2.06 19.42 -4.93
C HIS A 68 -1.83 20.73 -5.70
N GLU A 69 -2.28 21.88 -5.15
CA GLU A 69 -2.10 23.21 -5.75
C GLU A 69 -0.62 23.58 -6.00
N GLU A 70 0.26 23.19 -5.07
CA GLU A 70 1.71 23.44 -5.19
C GLU A 70 2.42 22.44 -6.11
N GLY A 71 1.71 21.39 -6.57
CA GLY A 71 2.24 20.40 -7.50
C GLY A 71 3.31 19.50 -6.87
N ILE A 72 3.06 18.97 -5.67
CA ILE A 72 3.97 17.98 -5.06
C ILE A 72 4.00 16.73 -5.94
N GLU A 73 5.18 16.43 -6.49
CA GLU A 73 5.43 15.23 -7.29
C GLU A 73 5.91 14.07 -6.40
N GLY A 74 5.61 12.83 -6.81
CA GLY A 74 6.11 11.62 -6.15
C GLY A 74 5.34 11.19 -4.91
N ALA A 75 4.15 11.73 -4.67
CA ALA A 75 3.25 11.23 -3.63
C ALA A 75 1.81 11.16 -4.13
N THR A 76 1.12 10.06 -3.82
CA THR A 76 -0.32 9.93 -4.04
C THR A 76 -1.08 10.67 -2.94
N LEU A 77 -1.99 11.57 -3.34
CA LEU A 77 -2.73 12.42 -2.42
C LEU A 77 -4.14 11.86 -2.17
N VAL A 78 -4.43 11.53 -0.91
CA VAL A 78 -5.72 10.98 -0.47
C VAL A 78 -6.37 11.95 0.51
N ALA A 79 -7.64 12.31 0.28
CA ALA A 79 -8.44 13.10 1.22
C ALA A 79 -9.56 12.25 1.81
N ALA A 80 -9.59 12.09 3.13
CA ALA A 80 -10.61 11.31 3.84
C ALA A 80 -11.41 12.22 4.79
N ASN A 81 -12.71 12.31 4.60
CA ASN A 81 -13.56 13.18 5.42
C ASN A 81 -14.99 12.63 5.57
N THR A 82 -15.64 12.94 6.69
CA THR A 82 -17.07 12.63 6.94
C THR A 82 -18.01 13.72 6.42
N ASP A 83 -17.47 14.88 6.06
CA ASP A 83 -18.23 16.02 5.55
C ASP A 83 -18.11 16.08 4.02
N VAL A 84 -19.23 15.82 3.33
CA VAL A 84 -19.28 15.80 1.86
C VAL A 84 -19.06 17.18 1.25
N GLN A 85 -19.52 18.25 1.91
CA GLN A 85 -19.41 19.60 1.37
C GLN A 85 -17.95 20.01 1.32
N HIS A 86 -17.22 19.76 2.41
CA HIS A 86 -15.80 20.01 2.46
C HIS A 86 -15.04 19.11 1.47
N LEU A 87 -15.37 17.82 1.38
CA LEU A 87 -14.64 16.88 0.52
C LEU A 87 -14.77 17.20 -0.98
N VAL A 88 -15.92 17.74 -1.40
CA VAL A 88 -16.14 18.15 -2.80
C VAL A 88 -15.19 19.27 -3.20
N GLU A 89 -14.86 20.19 -2.29
CA GLU A 89 -14.00 21.35 -2.55
C GLU A 89 -12.50 21.03 -2.58
N ILE A 90 -12.07 19.89 -2.04
CA ILE A 90 -10.65 19.48 -2.00
C ILE A 90 -10.20 18.90 -3.33
N GLU A 91 -9.01 19.21 -3.80
CA GLU A 91 -8.34 18.53 -4.91
C GLU A 91 -7.34 17.50 -4.36
N ALA A 92 -7.51 16.24 -4.77
CA ALA A 92 -6.73 15.08 -4.35
C ALA A 92 -6.91 13.98 -5.41
N ASP A 93 -5.95 13.06 -5.51
CA ASP A 93 -6.01 11.92 -6.44
C ASP A 93 -7.13 10.95 -6.05
N THR A 94 -7.31 10.72 -4.75
CA THR A 94 -8.38 9.90 -4.18
C THR A 94 -9.15 10.66 -3.10
N LYS A 95 -10.48 10.52 -3.08
CA LYS A 95 -11.37 11.13 -2.09
C LYS A 95 -12.25 10.06 -1.46
N ILE A 96 -12.25 9.99 -0.13
CA ILE A 96 -12.99 9.00 0.65
C ILE A 96 -14.01 9.72 1.54
N LEU A 97 -15.29 9.47 1.29
CA LEU A 97 -16.37 9.89 2.18
C LEU A 97 -16.53 8.85 3.29
N MET A 98 -16.00 9.14 4.47
CA MET A 98 -16.04 8.21 5.60
C MET A 98 -17.41 8.21 6.28
N GLY A 99 -17.88 7.03 6.69
CA GLY A 99 -19.07 6.87 7.52
C GLY A 99 -20.33 7.44 6.86
N GLU A 100 -20.59 7.06 5.60
CA GLU A 100 -21.79 7.49 4.86
C GLU A 100 -23.06 7.12 5.63
N GLN A 101 -23.12 5.93 6.21
CA GLN A 101 -24.28 5.49 7.00
C GLN A 101 -24.30 6.18 8.37
N LYS A 102 -23.14 6.37 9.00
CA LYS A 102 -23.02 6.99 10.32
C LYS A 102 -23.39 8.48 10.33
N THR A 103 -22.90 9.23 9.35
CA THR A 103 -22.96 10.70 9.35
C THR A 103 -23.86 11.27 8.26
N GLN A 104 -24.25 10.47 7.26
CA GLN A 104 -25.00 10.92 6.08
C GLN A 104 -24.28 12.06 5.34
N GLY A 105 -22.95 12.07 5.40
CA GLY A 105 -22.10 13.10 4.80
C GLY A 105 -22.14 14.46 5.50
N ARG A 106 -22.68 14.56 6.72
CA ARG A 106 -22.84 15.84 7.44
C ARG A 106 -21.68 16.18 8.38
N GLY A 107 -20.66 15.33 8.45
CA GLY A 107 -19.53 15.50 9.36
C GLY A 107 -19.74 14.88 10.76
N ALA A 108 -18.64 14.74 11.50
CA ALA A 108 -18.60 14.13 12.84
C ALA A 108 -18.99 15.08 13.99
N GLY A 109 -19.38 16.33 13.71
CA GLY A 109 -19.89 17.27 14.71
C GLY A 109 -18.95 17.55 15.89
N SER A 110 -17.63 17.57 15.65
CA SER A 110 -16.59 17.74 16.66
C SER A 110 -16.48 16.62 17.71
N LEU A 111 -17.08 15.45 17.45
CA LEU A 111 -17.00 14.28 18.30
C LEU A 111 -15.98 13.27 17.74
N PRO A 112 -14.82 13.06 18.40
CA PRO A 112 -13.81 12.11 17.91
C PRO A 112 -14.34 10.70 17.73
N GLN A 113 -15.18 10.22 18.65
CA GLN A 113 -15.79 8.88 18.56
C GLN A 113 -16.59 8.67 17.28
N VAL A 114 -17.28 9.71 16.79
CA VAL A 114 -18.02 9.64 15.52
C VAL A 114 -17.06 9.58 14.33
N GLY A 115 -15.92 10.29 14.40
CA GLY A 115 -14.87 10.21 13.38
C GLY A 115 -14.19 8.85 13.33
N GLU A 116 -13.92 8.25 14.50
CA GLU A 116 -13.34 6.91 14.64
C GLU A 116 -14.29 5.84 14.08
N GLU A 117 -15.57 5.86 14.48
CA GLU A 117 -16.57 4.93 13.97
C GLU A 117 -16.78 5.08 12.45
N ALA A 118 -16.73 6.30 11.94
CA ALA A 118 -16.84 6.55 10.50
C ALA A 118 -15.63 6.03 9.72
N ALA A 119 -14.42 6.12 10.28
CA ALA A 119 -13.22 5.56 9.65
C ALA A 119 -13.23 4.03 9.68
N LEU A 120 -13.69 3.42 10.78
CA LEU A 120 -13.87 1.98 10.88
C LEU A 120 -14.94 1.45 9.91
N GLU A 121 -16.02 2.21 9.68
CA GLU A 121 -17.02 1.88 8.65
C GLU A 121 -16.40 1.83 7.25
N SER A 122 -15.45 2.71 6.97
CA SER A 122 -14.80 2.87 5.66
C SER A 122 -13.36 2.34 5.62
N GLN A 123 -13.05 1.33 6.45
CA GLN A 123 -11.69 0.82 6.61
C GLN A 123 -11.17 0.15 5.33
N GLU A 124 -12.05 -0.50 4.57
CA GLU A 124 -11.70 -1.16 3.31
C GLU A 124 -11.25 -0.13 2.27
N GLU A 125 -12.00 0.96 2.10
CA GLU A 125 -11.64 2.04 1.18
C GLU A 125 -10.36 2.76 1.59
N ILE A 126 -10.12 2.94 2.90
CA ILE A 126 -8.87 3.51 3.41
C ILE A 126 -7.71 2.57 3.09
N TYR A 127 -7.84 1.27 3.35
CA TYR A 127 -6.82 0.27 3.07
C TYR A 127 -6.47 0.23 1.57
N ASP A 128 -7.48 0.15 0.70
CA ASP A 128 -7.30 0.12 -0.75
C ASP A 128 -6.59 1.38 -1.28
N SER A 129 -6.79 2.53 -0.63
CA SER A 129 -6.15 3.80 -1.03
C SER A 129 -4.66 3.87 -0.68
N ILE A 130 -4.18 3.02 0.22
CA ILE A 130 -2.78 2.98 0.68
C ILE A 130 -2.07 1.68 0.29
N ASP A 131 -2.79 0.70 -0.25
CA ASP A 131 -2.22 -0.57 -0.68
C ASP A 131 -1.11 -0.34 -1.73
N GLY A 132 0.01 -1.05 -1.58
CA GLY A 132 1.20 -0.84 -2.40
C GLY A 132 2.10 0.33 -1.99
N SER A 133 1.74 1.14 -0.99
CA SER A 133 2.61 2.22 -0.50
C SER A 133 3.73 1.69 0.40
N ASP A 134 4.97 2.11 0.15
CA ASP A 134 6.10 1.88 1.06
C ASP A 134 6.02 2.76 2.31
N MET A 135 5.48 3.98 2.15
CA MET A 135 5.39 4.97 3.21
C MET A 135 4.07 5.74 3.13
N VAL A 136 3.37 5.80 4.27
CA VAL A 136 2.12 6.55 4.41
C VAL A 136 2.29 7.69 5.41
N PHE A 137 1.99 8.92 4.97
CA PHE A 137 1.93 10.09 5.83
C PHE A 137 0.48 10.40 6.17
N VAL A 138 0.13 10.38 7.46
CA VAL A 138 -1.19 10.80 7.92
C VAL A 138 -1.10 12.24 8.41
N THR A 139 -1.87 13.15 7.80
CA THR A 139 -1.98 14.55 8.21
C THR A 139 -3.39 14.85 8.70
N ALA A 140 -3.49 15.42 9.90
CA ALA A 140 -4.76 15.77 10.50
C ALA A 140 -4.60 16.99 11.42
N GLY A 141 -5.62 17.85 11.44
CA GLY A 141 -5.78 18.84 12.50
C GLY A 141 -6.50 18.23 13.69
N LEU A 142 -5.81 18.10 14.81
CA LEU A 142 -6.38 17.56 16.05
C LEU A 142 -7.31 18.58 16.72
N GLY A 143 -8.24 18.08 17.54
CA GLY A 143 -9.22 18.86 18.30
C GLY A 143 -10.63 18.89 17.68
N GLY A 144 -10.75 18.55 16.39
CA GLY A 144 -12.03 18.32 15.73
C GLY A 144 -12.57 16.89 15.94
N GLY A 145 -13.68 16.56 15.28
CA GLY A 145 -14.28 15.22 15.35
C GLY A 145 -13.60 14.25 14.38
N THR A 146 -13.70 14.56 13.08
CA THR A 146 -13.19 13.68 12.02
C THR A 146 -11.70 13.45 12.12
N GLY A 147 -10.87 14.50 12.02
CA GLY A 147 -9.41 14.34 12.01
C GLY A 147 -8.85 13.69 13.28
N THR A 148 -9.40 14.01 14.45
CA THR A 148 -8.97 13.39 15.73
C THR A 148 -9.37 11.92 15.82
N GLY A 149 -10.57 11.57 15.33
CA GLY A 149 -11.10 10.23 15.41
C GLY A 149 -10.59 9.28 14.35
N SER A 150 -10.42 9.77 13.12
CA SER A 150 -10.06 8.93 11.97
C SER A 150 -8.55 8.74 11.79
N ALA A 151 -7.71 9.70 12.19
CA ALA A 151 -6.26 9.59 12.00
C ALA A 151 -5.58 8.41 12.74
N PRO A 152 -6.06 7.95 13.91
CA PRO A 152 -5.49 6.78 14.58
C PRO A 152 -5.95 5.41 14.04
N VAL A 153 -6.95 5.38 13.16
CA VAL A 153 -7.54 4.17 12.57
C VAL A 153 -6.73 3.75 11.35
#